data_AF-A0A3D1GTK1-F1
#
_entry.id   AF-A0A3D1GTK1-F1
#
_cell.length_a   1.000
_cell.length_b   1.000
_cell.length_c   1.000
_cell.angle_alpha   90.00
_cell.angle_beta   90.00
_cell.angle_gamma   90.00
#
_symmetry.space_group_name_H-M   'P 1'
#
loop_
_entity.id
_entity.type
_entity.pdbx_description
1 polymer ?
#
loop_
_entity_poly.entity_id
_entity_poly.type
_entity_poly.pdbx_seq_one_letter_code
_entity_poly.pdbx_strand_id
1 'polypeptide(L)'
;MMTRWKLTKLEILYRQSWLFGWQLNGPQPASPLPIFVDPWKGNPQNGALIAQGTLPFPLSSEPFARFNWIRDLRDYGGSRARMTARTLILRWLAEHKDWSPVAWRPDIIATRLTNLCLTYGWFGESADEDFQHQLKQMMAVQFRCLSLDWQRLTSPFDQLVALTGLVTGQVALNIPLQAVKGAKDINALLDLIIPKV
;
A
#
# COMPACT_ATOMS: atom_id res chain seq x y z
N MET A 1 -10.21 -3.53 -22.95
CA MET A 1 -9.26 -3.45 -21.82
C MET A 1 -9.62 -4.57 -20.86
N MET A 2 -8.75 -5.59 -20.68
CA MET A 2 -9.04 -6.67 -19.73
C MET A 2 -9.05 -6.10 -18.31
N THR A 3 -10.12 -6.35 -17.56
CA THR A 3 -10.23 -5.94 -16.15
C THR A 3 -9.27 -6.77 -15.31
N ARG A 4 -8.18 -6.14 -14.81
CA ARG A 4 -7.13 -6.80 -14.01
C ARG A 4 -7.65 -7.47 -12.75
N TRP A 5 -8.75 -6.95 -12.21
CA TRP A 5 -9.46 -7.42 -11.03
C TRP A 5 -10.96 -7.43 -11.34
N LYS A 6 -11.59 -8.59 -11.21
CA LYS A 6 -13.03 -8.76 -11.48
C LYS A 6 -13.77 -8.92 -10.16
N LEU A 7 -14.69 -7.99 -9.90
CA LEU A 7 -15.58 -8.02 -8.75
C LEU A 7 -17.04 -8.07 -9.21
N THR A 8 -17.86 -8.83 -8.52
CA THR A 8 -19.31 -8.79 -8.70
C THR A 8 -19.91 -7.55 -8.00
N LYS A 9 -21.13 -7.17 -8.37
CA LYS A 9 -21.83 -6.05 -7.68
C LYS A 9 -22.02 -6.31 -6.19
N LEU A 10 -22.33 -7.55 -5.81
CA LEU A 10 -22.48 -7.95 -4.41
C LEU A 10 -21.17 -7.81 -3.64
N GLU A 11 -20.05 -8.17 -4.26
CA GLU A 11 -18.72 -8.06 -3.66
C GLU A 11 -18.27 -6.61 -3.47
N ILE A 12 -18.65 -5.72 -4.39
CA ILE A 12 -18.44 -4.28 -4.26
C ILE A 12 -19.26 -3.74 -3.08
N LEU A 13 -20.55 -4.07 -3.01
CA LEU A 13 -21.43 -3.64 -1.92
C LEU A 13 -20.95 -4.17 -0.56
N TYR A 14 -20.51 -5.42 -0.51
CA TYR A 14 -19.92 -6.00 0.70
C TYR A 14 -18.71 -5.19 1.17
N ARG A 15 -17.79 -4.84 0.27
CA ARG A 15 -16.58 -4.06 0.63
C ARG A 15 -16.86 -2.62 1.02
N GLN A 16 -17.98 -2.06 0.56
CA GLN A 16 -18.47 -0.76 0.98
C GLN A 16 -19.26 -0.81 2.30
N SER A 17 -19.51 -2.00 2.84
CA SER A 17 -20.27 -2.16 4.08
C SER A 17 -19.39 -2.01 5.33
N TRP A 18 -20.04 -1.64 6.43
CA TRP A 18 -19.42 -1.64 7.75
C TRP A 18 -18.85 -3.00 8.16
N LEU A 19 -19.48 -4.11 7.72
CA LEU A 19 -19.03 -5.46 8.04
C LEU A 19 -17.62 -5.73 7.49
N PHE A 20 -17.32 -5.22 6.31
CA PHE A 20 -15.98 -5.33 5.74
C PHE A 20 -14.97 -4.48 6.51
N GLY A 21 -15.35 -3.25 6.88
CA GLY A 21 -14.54 -2.43 7.80
C GLY A 21 -14.24 -3.17 9.12
N TRP A 22 -15.24 -3.85 9.69
CA TRP A 22 -15.06 -4.68 10.88
C TRP A 22 -14.10 -5.86 10.64
N GLN A 23 -14.17 -6.53 9.48
CA GLN A 23 -13.22 -7.59 9.13
C GLN A 23 -11.76 -7.07 9.00
N LEU A 24 -11.59 -5.82 8.57
CA LEU A 24 -10.27 -5.18 8.47
C LEU A 24 -9.76 -4.60 9.80
N ASN A 25 -10.60 -4.55 10.84
CA ASN A 25 -10.15 -4.20 12.18
C ASN A 25 -9.30 -5.35 12.76
N GLY A 26 -8.23 -4.99 13.46
CA GLY A 26 -7.32 -5.96 14.03
C GLY A 26 -6.20 -5.31 14.83
N PRO A 27 -5.25 -6.12 15.35
CA PRO A 27 -4.19 -5.62 16.20
C PRO A 27 -3.34 -4.59 15.47
N GLN A 28 -3.01 -3.49 16.15
CA GLN A 28 -2.17 -2.46 15.56
C GLN A 28 -0.71 -2.91 15.48
N PRO A 29 0.05 -2.47 14.46
CA PRO A 29 1.49 -2.72 14.40
C PRO A 29 2.21 -2.19 15.63
N ALA A 30 3.27 -2.88 16.06
CA ALA A 30 4.15 -2.38 17.12
C ALA A 30 4.84 -1.07 16.71
N SER A 31 5.26 -0.29 17.71
CA SER A 31 6.01 0.95 17.51
C SER A 31 7.42 0.80 18.12
N PRO A 32 8.46 1.39 17.51
CA PRO A 32 8.47 2.02 16.18
C PRO A 32 8.34 1.00 15.04
N LEU A 33 7.97 1.47 13.84
CA LEU A 33 8.06 0.61 12.65
C LEU A 33 9.55 0.34 12.33
N PRO A 34 9.89 -0.86 11.83
CA PRO A 34 11.25 -1.17 11.42
C PRO A 34 11.68 -0.32 10.22
N ILE A 35 12.98 -0.03 10.16
CA ILE A 35 13.60 0.72 9.07
C ILE A 35 14.26 -0.26 8.12
N PHE A 36 13.96 -0.11 6.83
CA PHE A 36 14.59 -0.86 5.76
C PHE A 36 15.39 0.07 4.86
N VAL A 37 16.36 -0.50 4.16
CA VAL A 37 17.04 0.18 3.06
C VAL A 37 16.24 -0.09 1.79
N ASP A 38 15.80 0.97 1.10
CA ASP A 38 15.13 0.85 -0.20
C ASP A 38 16.18 0.85 -1.33
N PRO A 39 16.40 -0.27 -2.03
CA PRO A 39 17.39 -0.34 -3.11
C PRO A 39 16.90 0.30 -4.42
N TRP A 40 15.59 0.52 -4.59
CA TRP A 40 15.02 1.01 -5.84
C TRP A 40 15.11 2.53 -5.93
N LYS A 41 15.61 3.04 -7.07
CA LYS A 41 15.72 4.48 -7.36
C LYS A 41 14.40 5.07 -7.89
N GLY A 42 14.20 6.35 -7.64
CA GLY A 42 13.19 7.20 -8.26
C GLY A 42 13.81 8.17 -9.27
N ASN A 43 12.98 9.03 -9.85
CA ASN A 43 13.39 10.10 -10.75
C ASN A 43 13.49 11.44 -9.97
N PRO A 44 14.70 12.00 -9.76
CA PRO A 44 14.87 13.24 -9.02
C PRO A 44 14.27 14.47 -9.73
N GLN A 45 14.12 14.45 -11.06
CA GLN A 45 13.47 15.55 -11.79
C GLN A 45 11.97 15.60 -11.47
N ASN A 46 11.31 14.43 -11.44
CA ASN A 46 9.92 14.35 -10.97
C ASN A 46 9.83 14.78 -9.51
N GLY A 47 10.78 14.36 -8.67
CA GLY A 47 10.85 14.76 -7.27
C GLY A 47 10.91 16.28 -7.09
N ALA A 48 11.70 16.97 -7.90
CA ALA A 48 11.78 18.43 -7.90
C ALA A 48 10.45 19.08 -8.26
N LEU A 49 9.77 18.60 -9.32
CA LEU A 49 8.46 19.11 -9.75
C LEU A 49 7.39 18.91 -8.65
N ILE A 50 7.33 17.71 -8.08
CA ILE A 50 6.39 17.37 -7.01
C ILE A 50 6.67 18.23 -5.78
N ALA A 51 7.94 18.37 -5.39
CA ALA A 51 8.33 19.23 -4.29
C ALA A 51 7.89 20.68 -4.54
N GLN A 52 7.90 21.17 -5.78
CA GLN A 52 7.42 22.50 -6.18
C GLN A 52 5.88 22.62 -6.25
N GLY A 53 5.14 21.53 -6.07
CA GLY A 53 3.68 21.50 -6.10
C GLY A 53 3.09 21.11 -7.46
N THR A 54 3.94 20.73 -8.42
CA THR A 54 3.50 20.27 -9.75
C THR A 54 3.51 18.75 -9.80
N LEU A 55 2.33 18.14 -9.84
CA LEU A 55 2.20 16.68 -9.98
C LEU A 55 2.19 16.27 -11.45
N PRO A 56 2.99 15.27 -11.88
CA PRO A 56 2.99 14.78 -13.25
C PRO A 56 1.77 13.91 -13.59
N PHE A 57 0.87 13.68 -12.64
CA PHE A 57 -0.35 12.89 -12.78
C PHE A 57 -1.47 13.47 -11.91
N PRO A 58 -2.76 13.18 -12.21
CA PRO A 58 -3.87 13.58 -11.36
C PRO A 58 -3.86 12.86 -10.00
N LEU A 59 -4.39 13.52 -8.97
CA LEU A 59 -4.53 12.93 -7.63
C LEU A 59 -5.47 11.71 -7.61
N SER A 60 -6.49 11.67 -8.47
CA SER A 60 -7.40 10.53 -8.59
C SER A 60 -6.83 9.35 -9.38
N SER A 61 -5.60 9.46 -9.90
CA SER A 61 -5.02 8.50 -10.83
C SER A 61 -4.37 7.29 -10.13
N GLU A 62 -4.31 6.14 -10.82
CA GLU A 62 -3.59 4.98 -10.31
C GLU A 62 -2.10 5.25 -10.02
N PRO A 63 -1.34 5.97 -10.87
CA PRO A 63 0.04 6.34 -10.56
C PRO A 63 0.19 7.08 -9.23
N PHE A 64 -0.72 8.01 -8.91
CA PHE A 64 -0.70 8.69 -7.62
C PHE A 64 -0.97 7.70 -6.48
N ALA A 65 -1.96 6.82 -6.62
CA ALA A 65 -2.34 5.85 -5.60
C ALA A 65 -1.29 4.75 -5.36
N ARG A 66 -0.27 4.58 -6.22
CA ARG A 66 0.82 3.60 -6.06
C ARG A 66 1.98 4.08 -5.20
N PHE A 67 2.10 5.39 -4.98
CA PHE A 67 3.16 6.02 -4.16
C PHE A 67 4.59 5.83 -4.68
N ASN A 68 4.78 5.52 -5.97
CA ASN A 68 6.11 5.48 -6.59
C ASN A 68 6.82 6.84 -6.49
N TRP A 69 6.03 7.92 -6.48
CA TRP A 69 6.49 9.29 -6.35
C TRP A 69 7.21 9.60 -5.02
N ILE A 70 7.07 8.75 -3.98
CA ILE A 70 7.87 8.91 -2.76
C ILE A 70 9.36 8.69 -3.07
N ARG A 71 9.69 7.72 -3.93
CA ARG A 71 11.08 7.50 -4.34
C ARG A 71 11.64 8.67 -5.15
N ASP A 72 10.80 9.27 -6.00
CA ASP A 72 11.15 10.48 -6.74
C ASP A 72 11.51 11.63 -5.77
N LEU A 73 10.66 11.85 -4.76
CA LEU A 73 10.92 12.85 -3.71
C LEU A 73 12.16 12.51 -2.85
N ARG A 74 12.39 11.23 -2.55
CA ARG A 74 13.57 10.79 -1.80
C ARG A 74 14.86 11.08 -2.55
N ASP A 75 14.90 10.73 -3.83
CA ASP A 75 16.11 10.89 -4.64
C ASP A 75 16.37 12.35 -5.03
N TYR A 76 15.32 13.20 -5.06
CA TYR A 76 15.49 14.66 -5.07
C TYR A 76 16.03 15.20 -3.73
N GLY A 77 15.48 14.71 -2.61
CA GLY A 77 15.98 15.00 -1.27
C GLY A 77 15.57 16.35 -0.67
N GLY A 78 16.13 16.66 0.50
CA GLY A 78 15.86 17.88 1.24
C GLY A 78 14.65 17.83 2.19
N SER A 79 14.58 18.78 3.12
CA SER A 79 13.51 18.89 4.12
C SER A 79 12.15 19.14 3.47
N ARG A 80 12.11 20.00 2.45
CA ARG A 80 10.90 20.29 1.68
C ARG A 80 10.30 19.02 1.06
N ALA A 81 11.11 18.15 0.46
CA ALA A 81 10.62 16.92 -0.16
C ALA A 81 10.02 15.94 0.87
N ARG A 82 10.63 15.82 2.05
CA ARG A 82 10.06 15.02 3.15
C ARG A 82 8.72 15.56 3.63
N MET A 83 8.62 16.88 3.81
CA MET A 83 7.36 17.52 4.19
C MET A 83 6.28 17.32 3.12
N THR A 84 6.62 17.54 1.84
CA THR A 84 5.73 17.27 0.71
C THR A 84 5.26 15.83 0.70
N ALA A 85 6.13 14.85 0.94
CA ALA A 85 5.74 13.45 1.02
C ALA A 85 4.71 13.21 2.12
N ARG A 86 4.96 13.70 3.33
CA ARG A 86 4.01 13.59 4.46
C ARG A 86 2.67 14.23 4.14
N THR A 87 2.67 15.45 3.58
CA THR A 87 1.44 16.16 3.19
C THR A 87 0.64 15.38 2.15
N LEU A 88 1.29 14.85 1.11
CA LEU A 88 0.62 14.08 0.06
C LEU A 88 0.08 12.74 0.57
N ILE A 89 0.82 12.07 1.48
CA ILE A 89 0.35 10.87 2.17
C ILE A 89 -0.93 11.20 2.96
N LEU A 90 -0.89 12.19 3.85
CA LEU A 90 -2.06 12.57 4.67
C LEU A 90 -3.26 12.97 3.81
N ARG A 91 -3.03 13.70 2.72
CA ARG A 91 -4.07 14.04 1.76
C ARG A 91 -4.72 12.78 1.16
N TRP A 92 -3.91 11.84 0.70
CA TRP A 92 -4.41 10.58 0.16
C TRP A 92 -5.21 9.79 1.22
N LEU A 93 -4.72 9.74 2.47
CA LEU A 93 -5.43 9.10 3.58
C LEU A 93 -6.81 9.72 3.82
N ALA A 94 -6.90 11.05 3.77
CA ALA A 94 -8.16 11.77 3.97
C ALA A 94 -9.16 11.52 2.82
N GLU A 95 -8.68 11.47 1.57
CA GLU A 95 -9.51 11.27 0.38
C GLU A 95 -9.91 9.80 0.15
N HIS A 96 -9.17 8.83 0.71
CA HIS A 96 -9.33 7.40 0.44
C HIS A 96 -9.49 6.54 1.71
N LYS A 97 -10.13 7.09 2.75
CA LYS A 97 -10.45 6.36 3.98
C LYS A 97 -11.35 5.16 3.72
N ASP A 98 -12.31 5.31 2.80
CA ASP A 98 -13.25 4.25 2.44
C ASP A 98 -12.75 3.42 1.26
N TRP A 99 -13.17 2.16 1.24
CA TRP A 99 -12.82 1.23 0.18
C TRP A 99 -13.36 1.68 -1.18
N SER A 100 -12.55 1.56 -2.23
CA SER A 100 -13.00 1.76 -3.61
C SER A 100 -12.36 0.78 -4.61
N PRO A 101 -13.05 0.40 -5.69
CA PRO A 101 -12.55 -0.60 -6.64
C PRO A 101 -11.23 -0.25 -7.32
N VAL A 102 -10.90 1.05 -7.42
CA VAL A 102 -9.69 1.53 -8.10
C VAL A 102 -8.56 1.72 -7.10
N ALA A 103 -8.73 2.60 -6.10
CA ALA A 103 -7.63 2.93 -5.19
C ALA A 103 -7.26 1.77 -4.24
N TRP A 104 -8.18 0.81 -4.01
CA TRP A 104 -7.96 -0.36 -3.17
C TRP A 104 -7.75 -1.65 -3.99
N ARG A 105 -7.39 -1.53 -5.28
CA ARG A 105 -7.06 -2.70 -6.08
C ARG A 105 -5.78 -3.38 -5.56
N PRO A 106 -5.71 -4.71 -5.45
CA PRO A 106 -4.60 -5.40 -4.77
C PRO A 106 -3.19 -5.06 -5.29
N ASP A 107 -2.98 -4.93 -6.60
CA ASP A 107 -1.68 -4.55 -7.18
C ASP A 107 -1.27 -3.12 -6.81
N ILE A 108 -2.24 -2.19 -6.69
CA ILE A 108 -2.00 -0.81 -6.28
C ILE A 108 -1.67 -0.76 -4.80
N ILE A 109 -2.45 -1.45 -3.95
CA ILE A 109 -2.19 -1.55 -2.51
C ILE A 109 -0.79 -2.11 -2.27
N ALA A 110 -0.44 -3.19 -2.94
CA ALA A 110 0.86 -3.83 -2.76
C ALA A 110 2.01 -2.89 -3.13
N THR A 111 1.91 -2.22 -4.29
CA THR A 111 2.92 -1.22 -4.69
C THR A 111 3.04 -0.11 -3.64
N ARG A 112 1.90 0.38 -3.11
CA ARG A 112 1.86 1.42 -2.08
C ARG A 112 2.52 0.96 -0.79
N LEU A 113 2.16 -0.21 -0.28
CA LEU A 113 2.72 -0.77 0.94
C LEU A 113 4.23 -0.98 0.81
N THR A 114 4.69 -1.54 -0.31
CA THR A 114 6.12 -1.72 -0.57
C THR A 114 6.85 -0.37 -0.56
N ASN A 115 6.35 0.64 -1.27
CA ASN A 115 6.92 1.99 -1.27
C ASN A 115 6.98 2.56 0.14
N LEU A 116 5.87 2.52 0.89
CA LEU A 116 5.80 3.04 2.26
C LEU A 116 6.78 2.35 3.20
N CYS A 117 6.80 1.02 3.22
CA CYS A 117 7.67 0.26 4.12
C CYS A 117 9.14 0.53 3.84
N LEU A 118 9.57 0.45 2.58
CA LEU A 118 10.98 0.56 2.24
C LEU A 118 11.51 1.99 2.40
N THR A 119 10.67 3.01 2.19
CA THR A 119 11.06 4.42 2.33
C THR A 119 10.74 5.02 3.69
N TYR A 120 10.17 4.25 4.63
CA TYR A 120 9.72 4.75 5.94
C TYR A 120 10.83 5.47 6.71
N GLY A 121 12.05 4.92 6.73
CA GLY A 121 13.19 5.57 7.42
C GLY A 121 13.51 6.97 6.88
N TRP A 122 13.21 7.24 5.61
CA TRP A 122 13.49 8.54 5.01
C TRP A 122 12.44 9.60 5.35
N PHE A 123 11.14 9.30 5.25
CA PHE A 123 10.08 10.29 5.49
C PHE A 123 9.41 10.16 6.85
N GLY A 124 9.32 8.96 7.42
CA GLY A 124 8.43 8.63 8.52
C GLY A 124 9.09 8.63 9.90
N GLU A 125 10.36 8.22 10.01
CA GLU A 125 11.06 8.12 11.29
C GLU A 125 11.09 9.45 12.07
N SER A 126 11.37 10.55 11.38
CA SER A 126 11.41 11.90 11.95
C SER A 126 10.07 12.65 11.88
N ALA A 127 8.97 11.95 11.64
CA ALA A 127 7.64 12.54 11.66
C ALA A 127 7.07 12.57 13.08
N ASP A 128 6.10 13.45 13.33
CA ASP A 128 5.35 13.49 14.58
C ASP A 128 4.56 12.19 14.82
N GLU A 129 4.20 11.96 16.09
CA GLU A 129 3.52 10.73 16.50
C GLU A 129 2.14 10.57 15.85
N ASP A 130 1.42 11.67 15.60
CA ASP A 130 0.10 11.66 14.96
C ASP A 130 0.19 11.16 13.51
N PHE A 131 1.17 11.65 12.75
CA PHE A 131 1.45 11.16 11.40
C PHE A 131 1.82 9.68 11.43
N GLN A 132 2.75 9.28 12.30
CA GLN A 132 3.19 7.89 12.39
C GLN A 132 2.03 6.95 12.75
N HIS A 133 1.16 7.37 13.66
CA HIS A 133 -0.01 6.62 14.08
C HIS A 133 -1.02 6.46 12.94
N GLN A 134 -1.40 7.55 12.27
CA GLN A 134 -2.33 7.51 11.12
C GLN A 134 -1.78 6.63 9.98
N LEU A 135 -0.48 6.75 9.69
CA LEU A 135 0.19 5.95 8.68
C LEU A 135 0.12 4.45 9.02
N LYS A 136 0.51 4.05 10.25
CA LYS A 136 0.47 2.65 10.70
C LYS A 136 -0.93 2.06 10.61
N GLN A 137 -1.94 2.80 11.05
CA GLN A 137 -3.32 2.36 10.98
C GLN A 137 -3.76 2.11 9.54
N MET A 138 -3.46 3.04 8.62
CA MET A 138 -3.75 2.85 7.20
C MET A 138 -3.01 1.62 6.66
N MET A 139 -1.72 1.46 6.98
CA MET A 139 -0.90 0.35 6.47
C MET A 139 -1.46 -1.00 6.92
N ALA A 140 -1.89 -1.10 8.18
CA ALA A 140 -2.51 -2.30 8.71
C ALA A 140 -3.83 -2.66 7.99
N VAL A 141 -4.71 -1.69 7.78
CA VAL A 141 -6.00 -1.90 7.08
C VAL A 141 -5.76 -2.33 5.63
N GLN A 142 -4.86 -1.63 4.92
CA GLN A 142 -4.51 -1.93 3.54
C GLN A 142 -3.85 -3.32 3.41
N PHE A 143 -2.97 -3.68 4.35
CA PHE A 143 -2.33 -4.99 4.41
C PHE A 143 -3.34 -6.14 4.57
N ARG A 144 -4.32 -5.99 5.47
CA ARG A 144 -5.41 -6.97 5.62
C ARG A 144 -6.31 -7.05 4.39
N CYS A 145 -6.62 -5.91 3.78
CA CYS A 145 -7.40 -5.91 2.53
C CYS A 145 -6.65 -6.66 1.41
N LEU A 146 -5.34 -6.43 1.30
CA LEU A 146 -4.50 -7.10 0.32
C LEU A 146 -4.47 -8.63 0.54
N SER A 147 -4.39 -9.09 1.79
CA SER A 147 -4.32 -10.52 2.10
C SER A 147 -5.60 -11.29 1.77
N LEU A 148 -6.74 -10.60 1.70
CA LEU A 148 -8.03 -11.17 1.29
C LEU A 148 -8.16 -11.31 -0.24
N ASP A 149 -7.62 -10.35 -1.00
CA ASP A 149 -7.99 -10.18 -2.42
C ASP A 149 -6.89 -10.44 -3.44
N TRP A 150 -5.62 -10.60 -3.05
CA TRP A 150 -4.50 -10.67 -3.99
C TRP A 150 -4.61 -11.78 -5.06
N GLN A 151 -5.08 -12.99 -4.70
CA GLN A 151 -5.25 -14.11 -5.64
C GLN A 151 -6.37 -13.87 -6.67
N ARG A 152 -7.21 -12.84 -6.49
CA ARG A 152 -8.32 -12.53 -7.38
C ARG A 152 -7.88 -11.66 -8.57
N LEU A 153 -6.61 -11.24 -8.58
CA LEU A 153 -5.98 -10.63 -9.74
C LEU A 153 -5.90 -11.65 -10.88
N THR A 154 -6.19 -11.19 -12.10
CA THR A 154 -6.28 -12.06 -13.28
C THR A 154 -4.92 -12.50 -13.83
N SER A 155 -3.88 -11.68 -13.65
CA SER A 155 -2.53 -11.96 -14.14
C SER A 155 -1.66 -12.55 -13.02
N PRO A 156 -0.96 -13.68 -13.26
CA PRO A 156 0.03 -14.21 -12.32
C PRO A 156 1.12 -13.18 -11.97
N PHE A 157 1.50 -12.32 -12.91
CA PHE A 157 2.46 -11.24 -12.66
C PHE A 157 1.90 -10.21 -11.65
N ASP A 158 0.64 -9.81 -11.80
CA ASP A 158 0.01 -8.89 -10.84
C ASP A 158 -0.12 -9.56 -9.46
N GLN A 159 -0.37 -10.88 -9.41
CA GLN A 159 -0.36 -11.66 -8.16
C GLN A 159 1.03 -11.67 -7.50
N LEU A 160 2.12 -11.82 -8.26
CA LEU A 160 3.49 -11.72 -7.75
C LEU A 160 3.81 -10.32 -7.20
N VAL A 161 3.35 -9.26 -7.87
CA VAL A 161 3.45 -7.89 -7.34
C VAL A 161 2.67 -7.77 -6.02
N ALA A 162 1.47 -8.33 -5.98
CA ALA A 162 0.63 -8.33 -4.78
C ALA A 162 1.29 -9.05 -3.60
N LEU A 163 1.91 -10.20 -3.86
CA LEU A 163 2.69 -10.97 -2.91
C LEU A 163 3.90 -10.21 -2.38
N THR A 164 4.61 -9.47 -3.23
CA THR A 164 5.72 -8.62 -2.79
C THR A 164 5.26 -7.63 -1.72
N GLY A 165 4.12 -6.96 -1.95
CA GLY A 165 3.50 -6.06 -0.96
C GLY A 165 3.09 -6.77 0.32
N LEU A 166 2.59 -8.01 0.23
CA LEU A 166 2.26 -8.82 1.41
C LEU A 166 3.50 -9.19 2.22
N VAL A 167 4.56 -9.67 1.57
CA VAL A 167 5.80 -10.05 2.29
C VAL A 167 6.42 -8.82 2.94
N THR A 168 6.57 -7.72 2.20
CA THR A 168 7.12 -6.48 2.76
C THR A 168 6.25 -5.96 3.91
N GLY A 169 4.93 -5.96 3.74
CA GLY A 169 3.98 -5.53 4.77
C GLY A 169 4.00 -6.43 6.01
N GLN A 170 4.09 -7.75 5.84
CA GLN A 170 4.19 -8.71 6.94
C GLN A 170 5.41 -8.44 7.82
N VAL A 171 6.58 -8.26 7.18
CA VAL A 171 7.84 -8.01 7.89
C VAL A 171 7.81 -6.63 8.57
N ALA A 172 7.25 -5.62 7.90
CA ALA A 172 7.20 -4.26 8.43
C ALA A 172 6.20 -4.10 9.59
N LEU A 173 5.01 -4.70 9.46
CA LEU A 173 3.90 -4.49 10.39
C LEU A 173 3.85 -5.55 11.50
N ASN A 174 4.50 -6.70 11.30
CA ASN A 174 4.48 -7.85 12.20
C ASN A 174 3.07 -8.28 12.62
N ILE A 175 2.09 -8.16 11.71
CA ILE A 175 0.71 -8.59 11.94
C ILE A 175 0.60 -10.05 11.51
N PRO A 176 0.22 -11.01 12.37
CA PRO A 176 0.08 -12.40 11.94
C PRO A 176 -1.08 -12.55 10.94
N LEU A 177 -0.81 -13.00 9.71
CA LEU A 177 -1.85 -13.23 8.69
C LEU A 177 -2.92 -14.23 9.12
N GLN A 178 -2.54 -15.22 9.94
CA GLN A 178 -3.46 -16.21 10.52
C GLN A 178 -4.55 -15.58 11.40
N ALA A 179 -4.32 -14.37 11.93
CA ALA A 179 -5.32 -13.65 12.71
C ALA A 179 -6.38 -12.96 11.84
N VAL A 180 -6.17 -12.87 10.52
CA VAL A 180 -7.10 -12.22 9.60
C VAL A 180 -8.01 -13.29 8.99
N LYS A 181 -9.29 -13.27 9.38
CA LYS A 181 -10.27 -14.28 8.93
C LYS A 181 -10.44 -14.26 7.41
N GLY A 182 -10.09 -15.38 6.76
CA GLY A 182 -10.15 -15.53 5.30
C GLY A 182 -8.92 -15.04 4.55
N ALA A 183 -7.86 -14.61 5.25
CA ALA A 183 -6.61 -14.25 4.61
C ALA A 183 -5.95 -15.45 3.95
N LYS A 184 -5.41 -15.23 2.77
CA LYS A 184 -4.63 -16.20 2.03
C LYS A 184 -3.19 -16.07 2.47
N ASP A 185 -2.73 -17.07 3.22
CA ASP A 185 -1.40 -17.10 3.81
C ASP A 185 -0.28 -17.16 2.75
N ILE A 186 0.95 -16.82 3.14
CA ILE A 186 2.15 -16.90 2.33
C ILE A 186 2.40 -18.32 1.80
N ASN A 187 1.90 -19.34 2.51
CA ASN A 187 1.90 -20.73 2.06
C ASN A 187 1.18 -20.92 0.71
N ALA A 188 0.25 -20.04 0.35
CA ALA A 188 -0.37 -20.04 -0.98
C ALA A 188 0.56 -19.55 -2.10
N LEU A 189 1.79 -19.11 -1.80
CA LEU A 189 2.87 -19.02 -2.80
C LEU A 189 3.15 -20.38 -3.43
N LEU A 190 3.07 -21.46 -2.64
CA LEU A 190 3.27 -22.82 -3.14
C LEU A 190 2.23 -23.15 -4.22
N ASP A 191 0.98 -22.74 -4.01
CA ASP A 191 -0.10 -22.92 -5.00
C ASP A 191 0.09 -22.10 -6.28
N LEU A 192 0.87 -21.02 -6.24
CA LEU A 192 1.18 -20.19 -7.41
C LEU A 192 2.35 -20.75 -8.22
N ILE A 193 3.36 -21.30 -7.53
CA ILE A 193 4.59 -21.81 -8.13
C ILE A 193 4.41 -23.25 -8.62
N ILE A 194 3.61 -24.05 -7.91
CA ILE A 194 3.34 -25.43 -8.27
C ILE A 194 2.14 -25.45 -9.23
N PRO A 195 2.31 -25.85 -10.50
CA PRO A 195 1.18 -26.04 -11.39
C PRO A 195 0.27 -27.10 -10.75
N LYS A 196 -1.00 -26.77 -10.58
CA LYS A 196 -2.01 -27.74 -10.15
C LYS A 196 -2.11 -28.82 -11.23
N VAL A 197 -1.54 -29.99 -10.94
CA VAL A 197 -1.63 -31.21 -11.75
C VAL A 197 -3.07 -31.73 -11.71
#